data_AF-A0A9D5E8B1-F1
#
_entry.id   AF-A0A9D5E8B1-F1
#
_cell.length_a   1.000
_cell.length_b   1.000
_cell.length_c   1.000
_cell.angle_alpha   90.00
_cell.angle_beta   90.00
_cell.angle_gamma   90.00
#
_symmetry.space_group_name_H-M   'P 1'
#
loop_
_entity.id
_entity.type
_entity.pdbx_description
1 polymer ?
#
loop_
_entity_poly.entity_id
_entity_poly.type
_entity_poly.pdbx_seq_one_letter_code
_entity_poly.pdbx_strand_id
1 'polypeptide(L)'
;MPASVAALLACSTQALAQTRTLNSGSTIYQQTGDFTATTGDSRLGTGGIFDQLFANTWYFRTGSFNGVRIFSSLVTPSYTQEAANVGSWRWLNNGAGPTDRFDATLRISLNEVAPGAAQVLNELTLTNRTATAVTFNIFNRIDLDLSGTNTDDRIAAAQAPGVLAFRQSDASTNFANIAGFGADRFAVNTSTNIRNLFPTSSFNAGTILNLNNTVTNAGPADLAVALQWTFTLNPGESFSLASSFAINAPAIPAPGAAGLLLAGGALAARRRRR
;
A
#
# COMPACT_ATOMS: atom_id res chain seq x y z
N MET A 1 -27.32 -46.15 -31.14
CA MET A 1 -26.04 -45.42 -31.24
C MET A 1 -25.84 -44.65 -29.94
N PRO A 2 -24.90 -45.03 -29.06
CA PRO A 2 -24.70 -44.33 -27.81
C PRO A 2 -23.75 -43.14 -28.00
N ALA A 3 -24.17 -41.97 -27.55
CA ALA A 3 -23.34 -40.76 -27.55
C ALA A 3 -22.43 -40.77 -26.31
N SER A 4 -21.13 -40.94 -26.52
CA SER A 4 -20.12 -40.83 -25.47
C SER A 4 -19.94 -39.36 -25.07
N VAL A 5 -20.32 -39.01 -23.85
CA VAL A 5 -20.04 -37.72 -23.23
C VAL A 5 -18.62 -37.76 -22.67
N ALA A 6 -17.70 -37.05 -23.31
CA ALA A 6 -16.35 -36.86 -22.79
C ALA A 6 -16.37 -35.80 -21.68
N ALA A 7 -16.18 -36.24 -20.43
CA ALA A 7 -15.99 -35.33 -19.30
C ALA A 7 -14.59 -34.71 -19.39
N LEU A 8 -14.52 -33.41 -19.74
CA LEU A 8 -13.30 -32.64 -19.68
C LEU A 8 -13.00 -32.31 -18.21
N LEU A 9 -12.08 -33.05 -17.59
CA LEU A 9 -11.57 -32.75 -16.26
C LEU A 9 -10.69 -31.50 -16.37
N ALA A 10 -11.24 -30.33 -16.04
CA ALA A 10 -10.45 -29.11 -15.93
C ALA A 10 -9.59 -29.19 -14.65
N CYS A 11 -8.34 -29.61 -14.80
CA CYS A 11 -7.36 -29.56 -13.73
C CYS A 11 -6.96 -28.10 -13.51
N SER A 12 -7.63 -27.40 -12.58
CA SER A 12 -7.23 -26.05 -12.19
C SER A 12 -5.93 -26.14 -11.40
N THR A 13 -4.81 -25.80 -12.02
CA THR A 13 -3.55 -25.59 -11.31
C THR A 13 -3.71 -24.38 -10.40
N GLN A 14 -3.76 -24.59 -9.09
CA GLN A 14 -3.63 -23.48 -8.15
C GLN A 14 -2.21 -22.93 -8.30
N ALA A 15 -2.08 -21.71 -8.80
CA ALA A 15 -0.81 -21.02 -8.81
C ALA A 15 -0.33 -20.88 -7.36
N LEU A 16 0.83 -21.45 -7.04
CA LEU A 16 1.46 -21.26 -5.73
C LEU A 16 1.67 -19.76 -5.48
N ALA A 17 1.44 -19.33 -4.24
CA ALA A 17 1.71 -17.96 -3.82
C ALA A 17 3.18 -17.61 -4.12
N GLN A 18 3.40 -16.66 -5.04
CA GLN A 18 4.75 -16.21 -5.38
C GLN A 18 5.16 -15.10 -4.39
N THR A 19 6.40 -15.18 -3.92
CA THR A 19 7.04 -14.08 -3.17
C THR A 19 7.84 -13.22 -4.14
N ARG A 20 7.59 -11.92 -4.14
CA ARG A 20 8.33 -10.92 -4.91
C ARG A 20 9.34 -10.25 -4.00
N THR A 21 10.58 -10.12 -4.45
CA THR A 21 11.66 -9.55 -3.65
C THR A 21 12.24 -8.34 -4.36
N LEU A 22 12.31 -7.21 -3.65
CA LEU A 22 13.05 -6.02 -4.03
C LEU A 22 14.28 -5.91 -3.13
N ASN A 23 15.43 -5.54 -3.71
CA ASN A 23 16.70 -5.42 -3.01
C ASN A 23 17.29 -4.02 -3.26
N SER A 24 17.77 -3.36 -2.20
CA SER A 24 18.54 -2.13 -2.27
C SER A 24 19.66 -2.21 -1.24
N GLY A 25 20.91 -2.37 -1.67
CA GLY A 25 22.03 -2.60 -0.75
C GLY A 25 21.84 -3.88 0.08
N SER A 26 21.89 -3.73 1.40
CA SER A 26 21.62 -4.76 2.41
C SER A 26 20.13 -4.90 2.77
N THR A 27 19.28 -4.02 2.24
CA THR A 27 17.86 -3.95 2.54
C THR A 27 17.04 -4.81 1.58
N ILE A 28 16.06 -5.54 2.11
CA ILE A 28 15.18 -6.43 1.36
C ILE A 28 13.72 -6.12 1.68
N TYR A 29 12.89 -5.93 0.66
CA TYR A 29 11.44 -5.89 0.77
C TYR A 29 10.86 -7.13 0.08
N GLN A 30 9.93 -7.81 0.73
CA GLN A 30 9.23 -8.96 0.18
C GLN A 30 7.71 -8.72 0.20
N GLN A 31 7.05 -9.04 -0.91
CA GLN A 31 5.60 -9.14 -0.98
C GLN A 31 5.22 -10.60 -1.21
N THR A 32 4.38 -11.17 -0.36
CA THR A 32 3.91 -12.56 -0.48
C THR A 32 2.46 -12.61 -0.93
N GLY A 33 2.17 -13.55 -1.82
CA GLY A 33 0.80 -13.84 -2.25
C GLY A 33 0.16 -12.72 -3.07
N ASP A 34 0.95 -11.81 -3.64
CA ASP A 34 0.48 -10.74 -4.54
C ASP A 34 -0.77 -10.01 -4.00
N PHE A 35 -0.73 -9.59 -2.73
CA PHE A 35 -1.82 -8.88 -2.01
C PHE A 35 -3.11 -9.70 -1.85
N THR A 36 -3.00 -10.99 -1.54
CA THR A 36 -4.16 -11.86 -1.21
C THR A 36 -4.27 -12.20 0.27
N ALA A 37 -3.21 -12.01 1.06
CA ALA A 37 -3.21 -12.35 2.47
C ALA A 37 -3.89 -11.27 3.31
N THR A 38 -4.67 -11.70 4.31
CA THR A 38 -5.47 -10.83 5.16
C THR A 38 -4.82 -10.57 6.52
N THR A 39 -3.85 -11.40 6.91
CA THR A 39 -3.13 -11.27 8.17
C THR A 39 -1.86 -10.44 7.99
N GLY A 40 -0.92 -10.94 7.17
CA GLY A 40 0.33 -10.27 6.79
C GLY A 40 0.74 -10.71 5.39
N ASP A 41 1.22 -9.76 4.59
CA ASP A 41 1.49 -9.92 3.15
C ASP A 41 2.85 -9.36 2.73
N SER A 42 3.61 -8.80 3.66
CA SER A 42 4.87 -8.14 3.35
C SER A 42 5.90 -8.39 4.44
N ARG A 43 7.17 -8.26 4.07
CA ARG A 43 8.31 -8.31 4.99
C ARG A 43 9.34 -7.28 4.61
N LEU A 44 9.97 -6.65 5.58
CA LEU A 44 11.13 -5.79 5.38
C LEU A 44 12.30 -6.28 6.24
N GLY A 45 13.49 -6.33 5.66
CA GLY A 45 14.74 -6.53 6.39
C GLY A 45 15.70 -5.37 6.17
N THR A 46 16.31 -4.86 7.24
CA THR A 46 17.31 -3.79 7.21
C THR A 46 18.49 -4.17 8.11
N GLY A 47 19.73 -4.05 7.61
CA GLY A 47 20.94 -4.23 8.45
C GLY A 47 21.03 -5.57 9.19
N GLY A 48 20.47 -6.65 8.64
CA GLY A 48 20.44 -7.98 9.26
C GLY A 48 19.28 -8.23 10.22
N ILE A 49 18.50 -7.21 10.56
CA ILE A 49 17.20 -7.38 11.24
C ILE A 49 16.17 -7.70 10.17
N PHE A 50 15.43 -8.78 10.37
CA PHE A 50 14.31 -9.14 9.51
C PHE A 50 12.99 -8.95 10.24
N ASP A 51 11.92 -8.85 9.47
CA ASP A 51 10.55 -8.75 9.97
C ASP A 51 10.21 -7.37 10.54
N GLN A 52 10.69 -6.31 9.89
CA GLN A 52 10.35 -4.92 10.27
C GLN A 52 9.01 -4.42 9.72
N LEU A 53 8.30 -5.29 9.00
CA LEU A 53 7.03 -5.02 8.34
C LEU A 53 6.26 -6.32 8.32
N PHE A 54 5.02 -6.30 8.76
CA PHE A 54 4.11 -7.43 8.74
C PHE A 54 3.09 -7.33 7.60
N ALA A 55 2.60 -6.11 7.32
CA ALA A 55 1.61 -5.89 6.27
C ALA A 55 1.80 -4.53 5.58
N ASN A 56 1.69 -4.54 4.24
CA ASN A 56 1.54 -3.36 3.39
C ASN A 56 0.41 -3.62 2.39
N THR A 57 -0.80 -3.77 2.92
CA THR A 57 -1.94 -4.27 2.16
C THR A 57 -2.78 -3.12 1.60
N TRP A 58 -3.29 -3.31 0.39
CA TRP A 58 -4.15 -2.34 -0.30
C TRP A 58 -5.58 -2.86 -0.46
N TYR A 59 -6.54 -2.00 -0.18
CA TYR A 59 -7.96 -2.27 -0.31
C TYR A 59 -8.66 -1.17 -1.11
N PHE A 60 -9.81 -1.49 -1.68
CA PHE A 60 -10.64 -0.55 -2.41
C PHE A 60 -12.12 -0.74 -2.12
N ARG A 61 -12.87 0.33 -2.37
CA ARG A 61 -14.33 0.35 -2.49
C ARG A 61 -14.72 1.30 -3.62
N THR A 62 -15.68 0.87 -4.44
CA THR A 62 -16.26 1.63 -5.54
C THR A 62 -17.74 1.92 -5.29
N GLY A 63 -18.28 2.95 -5.93
CA GLY A 63 -19.62 3.49 -5.63
C GLY A 63 -20.81 2.52 -5.70
N SER A 64 -20.74 1.44 -6.49
CA SER A 64 -21.85 0.46 -6.53
C SER A 64 -21.79 -0.62 -5.43
N PHE A 65 -20.66 -0.72 -4.73
CA PHE A 65 -20.41 -1.73 -3.71
C PHE A 65 -20.11 -1.08 -2.35
N ASN A 66 -20.96 -1.31 -1.35
CA ASN A 66 -20.80 -0.71 -0.03
C ASN A 66 -19.72 -1.38 0.85
N GLY A 67 -19.15 -2.51 0.41
CA GLY A 67 -18.09 -3.20 1.14
C GLY A 67 -16.69 -2.75 0.75
N VAL A 68 -15.71 -3.12 1.58
CA VAL A 68 -14.29 -3.01 1.23
C VAL A 68 -13.80 -4.34 0.66
N ARG A 69 -12.89 -4.30 -0.33
CA ARG A 69 -12.24 -5.47 -0.95
C ARG A 69 -10.74 -5.32 -0.95
N ILE A 70 -10.01 -6.42 -0.78
CA ILE A 70 -8.57 -6.46 -1.06
C ILE A 70 -8.34 -6.39 -2.58
N PHE A 71 -7.29 -5.70 -3.04
CA PHE A 71 -7.05 -5.46 -4.47
C PHE A 71 -7.04 -6.73 -5.31
N SER A 72 -6.43 -7.81 -4.82
CA SER A 72 -6.32 -9.08 -5.53
C SER A 72 -7.47 -10.05 -5.27
N SER A 73 -8.60 -9.59 -4.70
CA SER A 73 -9.77 -10.45 -4.46
C SER A 73 -10.49 -10.90 -5.73
N LEU A 74 -10.45 -10.09 -6.80
CA LEU A 74 -11.20 -10.31 -8.03
C LEU A 74 -10.31 -10.63 -9.22
N VAL A 75 -9.10 -10.08 -9.23
CA VAL A 75 -8.14 -10.21 -10.33
C VAL A 75 -6.76 -10.41 -9.71
N THR A 76 -6.05 -11.46 -10.13
CA THR A 76 -4.63 -11.62 -9.79
C THR A 76 -3.81 -10.61 -10.61
N PRO A 77 -2.95 -9.79 -9.98
CA PRO A 77 -2.16 -8.82 -10.72
C PRO A 77 -1.09 -9.52 -11.57
N SER A 78 -0.73 -8.90 -12.69
CA SER A 78 0.56 -9.18 -13.33
C SER A 78 1.67 -8.45 -12.59
N TYR A 79 2.78 -9.12 -12.31
CA TYR A 79 3.97 -8.52 -11.71
C TYR A 79 5.03 -8.22 -12.78
N THR A 80 5.73 -7.09 -12.64
CA THR A 80 6.91 -6.74 -13.43
C THR A 80 7.99 -6.19 -12.50
N GLN A 81 9.20 -6.75 -12.54
CA GLN A 81 10.35 -6.17 -11.88
C GLN A 81 11.00 -5.14 -12.82
N GLU A 82 10.90 -3.86 -12.47
CA GLU A 82 11.44 -2.76 -13.26
C GLU A 82 12.95 -2.57 -12.99
N ALA A 83 13.37 -2.81 -11.75
CA ALA A 83 14.76 -2.77 -11.29
C ALA A 83 14.94 -3.70 -10.08
N ALA A 84 16.18 -3.90 -9.63
CA ALA A 84 16.45 -4.68 -8.42
C ALA A 84 15.64 -4.18 -7.22
N ASN A 85 15.45 -2.87 -7.11
CA ASN A 85 14.77 -2.18 -6.01
C ASN A 85 13.38 -1.61 -6.40
N VAL A 86 12.83 -1.95 -7.56
CA VAL A 86 11.54 -1.44 -8.02
C VAL A 86 10.70 -2.54 -8.65
N GLY A 87 9.47 -2.70 -8.17
CA GLY A 87 8.49 -3.65 -8.69
C GLY A 87 7.13 -3.00 -8.94
N SER A 88 6.38 -3.57 -9.88
CA SER A 88 5.06 -3.07 -10.28
C SER A 88 4.06 -4.21 -10.37
N TRP A 89 2.87 -3.99 -9.81
CA TRP A 89 1.72 -4.88 -9.84
C TRP A 89 0.59 -4.20 -10.59
N ARG A 90 0.07 -4.87 -11.61
CA ARG A 90 -0.96 -4.31 -12.48
C ARG A 90 -2.21 -5.19 -12.47
N TRP A 91 -3.33 -4.59 -12.12
CA TRP A 91 -4.66 -5.19 -12.21
C TRP A 91 -5.38 -4.57 -13.41
N LEU A 92 -5.75 -5.39 -14.40
CA LEU A 92 -6.54 -4.96 -15.56
C LEU A 92 -8.00 -5.32 -15.35
N ASN A 93 -8.91 -4.39 -15.65
CA ASN A 93 -10.36 -4.57 -15.49
C ASN A 93 -10.76 -5.10 -14.09
N ASN A 94 -10.11 -4.61 -13.03
CA ASN A 94 -10.50 -4.92 -11.65
C ASN A 94 -11.87 -4.32 -11.31
N GLY A 95 -12.49 -4.75 -10.21
CA GLY A 95 -13.80 -4.28 -9.74
C GLY A 95 -14.97 -5.26 -9.96
N ALA A 96 -16.11 -5.01 -9.32
CA ALA A 96 -17.24 -5.93 -9.31
C ALA A 96 -18.25 -5.60 -10.42
N GLY A 97 -18.22 -6.37 -11.51
CA GLY A 97 -19.17 -6.18 -12.61
C GLY A 97 -18.84 -5.01 -13.55
N PRO A 98 -19.72 -4.70 -14.52
CA PRO A 98 -19.41 -3.78 -15.62
C PRO A 98 -19.40 -2.29 -15.21
N THR A 99 -20.07 -1.93 -14.11
CA THR A 99 -20.24 -0.53 -13.65
C THR A 99 -19.15 -0.05 -12.68
N ASP A 100 -18.23 -0.94 -12.31
CA ASP A 100 -17.15 -0.65 -11.33
C ASP A 100 -15.77 -1.05 -11.88
N ARG A 101 -15.61 -1.16 -13.21
CA ARG A 101 -14.33 -1.57 -13.81
C ARG A 101 -13.26 -0.49 -13.74
N PHE A 102 -12.07 -0.85 -13.30
CA PHE A 102 -10.89 0.02 -13.32
C PHE A 102 -9.62 -0.76 -13.62
N ASP A 103 -8.63 -0.08 -14.20
CA ASP A 103 -7.26 -0.56 -14.20
C ASP A 103 -6.53 0.05 -13.00
N ALA A 104 -5.60 -0.69 -12.41
CA ALA A 104 -4.74 -0.17 -11.36
C ALA A 104 -3.29 -0.65 -11.54
N THR A 105 -2.35 0.22 -11.20
CA THR A 105 -0.91 -0.10 -11.17
C THR A 105 -0.33 0.39 -9.85
N LEU A 106 0.13 -0.53 -9.01
CA LEU A 106 0.89 -0.24 -7.80
C LEU A 106 2.37 -0.42 -8.10
N ARG A 107 3.14 0.65 -7.97
CA ARG A 107 4.59 0.63 -8.06
C ARG A 107 5.18 0.79 -6.67
N ILE A 108 6.07 -0.13 -6.29
CA ILE A 108 6.80 -0.07 -5.03
C ILE A 108 8.27 0.13 -5.34
N SER A 109 8.88 1.14 -4.71
CA SER A 109 10.32 1.36 -4.76
C SER A 109 10.93 1.26 -3.36
N LEU A 110 12.09 0.63 -3.30
CA LEU A 110 12.89 0.44 -2.11
C LEU A 110 14.20 1.23 -2.24
N ASN A 111 14.59 1.93 -1.19
CA ASN A 111 15.86 2.64 -1.14
C ASN A 111 16.52 2.43 0.21
N GLU A 112 17.73 1.88 0.22
CA GLU A 112 18.60 1.93 1.40
C GLU A 112 19.23 3.31 1.51
N VAL A 113 18.96 4.00 2.61
CA VAL A 113 19.50 5.36 2.86
C VAL A 113 20.87 5.27 3.55
N ALA A 114 21.04 4.26 4.40
CA ALA A 114 22.26 3.88 5.09
C ALA A 114 22.10 2.42 5.58
N PRO A 115 23.18 1.73 6.00
CA PRO A 115 23.05 0.40 6.59
C PRO A 115 22.07 0.39 7.76
N GLY A 116 21.05 -0.48 7.70
CA GLY A 116 19.98 -0.55 8.72
C GLY A 116 18.86 0.48 8.57
N ALA A 117 18.88 1.31 7.52
CA ALA A 117 17.89 2.34 7.25
C ALA A 117 17.29 2.22 5.84
N ALA A 118 15.97 2.22 5.74
CA ALA A 118 15.25 1.95 4.51
C ALA A 118 14.12 2.95 4.27
N GLN A 119 13.81 3.17 3.01
CA GLN A 119 12.67 3.96 2.55
C GLN A 119 11.88 3.12 1.54
N VAL A 120 10.57 2.99 1.77
CA VAL A 120 9.62 2.35 0.86
C VAL A 120 8.60 3.37 0.41
N LEU A 121 8.49 3.57 -0.90
CA LEU A 121 7.48 4.41 -1.53
C LEU A 121 6.54 3.54 -2.35
N ASN A 122 5.24 3.67 -2.08
CA ASN A 122 4.15 3.08 -2.81
C ASN A 122 3.48 4.16 -3.66
N GLU A 123 3.39 3.94 -4.97
CA GLU A 123 2.69 4.81 -5.91
C GLU A 123 1.59 3.99 -6.60
N LEU A 124 0.32 4.32 -6.33
CA LEU A 124 -0.82 3.64 -6.91
C LEU A 124 -1.51 4.56 -7.92
N THR A 125 -1.63 4.11 -9.15
CA THR A 125 -2.40 4.80 -10.20
C THR A 125 -3.64 3.98 -10.53
N LEU A 126 -4.80 4.63 -10.58
CA LEU A 126 -6.07 4.02 -10.99
C LEU A 126 -6.58 4.71 -12.25
N THR A 127 -7.22 3.96 -13.14
CA THR A 127 -7.91 4.47 -14.33
C THR A 127 -9.33 3.93 -14.36
N ASN A 128 -10.34 4.79 -14.44
CA ASN A 128 -11.73 4.36 -14.58
C ASN A 128 -11.98 3.81 -15.99
N ARG A 129 -12.46 2.56 -16.07
CA ARG A 129 -12.74 1.84 -17.34
C ARG A 129 -14.23 1.73 -17.65
N THR A 130 -15.07 2.38 -16.87
CA THR A 130 -16.51 2.40 -17.07
C THR A 130 -16.92 3.58 -17.98
N ALA A 131 -18.20 3.58 -18.38
CA ALA A 131 -18.80 4.68 -19.14
C ALA A 131 -19.38 5.80 -18.25
N THR A 132 -19.28 5.69 -16.92
CA THR A 132 -19.82 6.66 -15.96
C THR A 132 -18.76 7.11 -14.96
N ALA A 133 -19.01 8.20 -14.24
CA ALA A 133 -18.13 8.59 -13.14
C ALA A 133 -18.20 7.54 -12.01
N VAL A 134 -17.05 7.22 -11.40
CA VAL A 134 -16.94 6.27 -10.29
C VAL A 134 -16.21 6.93 -9.12
N THR A 135 -16.82 6.89 -7.94
CA THR A 135 -16.15 7.28 -6.69
C THR A 135 -15.37 6.10 -6.13
N PHE A 136 -14.10 6.34 -5.85
CA PHE A 136 -13.17 5.40 -5.25
C PHE A 136 -12.92 5.78 -3.80
N ASN A 137 -12.88 4.77 -2.93
CA ASN A 137 -12.25 4.86 -1.61
C ASN A 137 -11.13 3.85 -1.60
N ILE A 138 -9.90 4.34 -1.52
CA ILE A 138 -8.70 3.51 -1.48
C ILE A 138 -8.18 3.49 -0.07
N PHE A 139 -7.71 2.32 0.39
CA PHE A 139 -7.16 2.16 1.71
C PHE A 139 -5.80 1.47 1.64
N ASN A 140 -4.88 1.90 2.50
CA ASN A 140 -3.61 1.23 2.71
C ASN A 140 -3.43 0.95 4.21
N ARG A 141 -3.24 -0.33 4.55
CA ARG A 141 -2.86 -0.78 5.90
C ARG A 141 -1.35 -0.97 5.92
N ILE A 142 -0.69 -0.28 6.84
CA ILE A 142 0.74 -0.42 7.13
C ILE A 142 0.86 -0.92 8.56
N ASP A 143 1.55 -2.03 8.73
CA ASP A 143 1.71 -2.73 10.00
C ASP A 143 3.19 -3.05 10.18
N LEU A 144 3.87 -2.30 11.02
CA LEU A 144 5.31 -2.37 11.23
C LEU A 144 5.59 -3.08 12.54
N ASP A 145 6.59 -3.97 12.52
CA ASP A 145 7.09 -4.69 13.69
C ASP A 145 8.53 -4.23 13.95
N LEU A 146 8.70 -3.06 14.57
CA LEU A 146 10.04 -2.49 14.71
C LEU A 146 10.93 -3.43 15.53
N SER A 147 12.17 -3.64 15.07
CA SER A 147 13.10 -4.62 15.68
C SER A 147 12.60 -6.07 15.74
N GLY A 148 11.50 -6.42 15.05
CA GLY A 148 10.87 -7.73 15.16
C GLY A 148 10.14 -7.94 16.50
N THR A 149 9.85 -6.87 17.23
CA THR A 149 8.99 -6.89 18.42
C THR A 149 7.74 -6.07 18.16
N ASN A 150 6.61 -6.57 18.62
CA ASN A 150 5.30 -5.94 18.39
C ASN A 150 4.60 -5.58 19.70
N THR A 151 5.27 -5.56 20.86
CA THR A 151 4.56 -5.30 22.13
C THR A 151 4.96 -3.97 22.79
N ASP A 152 6.02 -3.35 22.31
CA ASP A 152 6.63 -2.16 22.88
C ASP A 152 6.54 -0.93 21.96
N ASP A 153 5.91 -1.09 20.80
CA ASP A 153 5.77 -0.01 19.83
C ASP A 153 4.81 1.07 20.30
N ARG A 154 5.21 2.32 20.08
CA ARG A 154 4.44 3.53 20.31
C ARG A 154 4.32 4.29 19.01
N ILE A 155 3.18 4.96 18.82
CA ILE A 155 2.96 5.78 17.64
C ILE A 155 2.46 7.17 18.02
N ALA A 156 3.05 8.18 17.41
CA ALA A 156 2.62 9.55 17.53
C ALA A 156 2.29 10.12 16.15
N ALA A 157 1.24 10.93 16.06
CA ALA A 157 1.02 11.74 14.88
C ALA A 157 2.19 12.71 14.71
N ALA A 158 2.88 12.63 13.58
CA ALA A 158 3.90 13.59 13.20
C ALA A 158 3.17 14.71 12.46
N GLN A 159 3.09 15.91 13.06
CA GLN A 159 2.46 17.02 12.37
C GLN A 159 3.34 17.47 11.19
N ALA A 160 2.84 17.29 9.97
CA ALA A 160 3.40 17.83 8.74
C ALA A 160 2.28 18.56 7.98
N PRO A 161 2.47 19.82 7.55
CA PRO A 161 1.46 20.53 6.78
C PRO A 161 1.08 19.76 5.51
N GLY A 162 -0.21 19.43 5.37
CA GLY A 162 -0.76 18.79 4.17
C GLY A 162 -0.40 17.31 3.98
N VAL A 163 0.21 16.65 4.96
CA VAL A 163 0.52 15.21 4.91
C VAL A 163 0.08 14.55 6.20
N LEU A 164 -0.72 13.48 6.10
CA LEU A 164 -0.97 12.61 7.24
C LEU A 164 0.30 11.81 7.51
N ALA A 165 1.02 12.17 8.57
CA ALA A 165 2.28 11.54 8.94
C ALA A 165 2.24 11.01 10.38
N PHE A 166 2.92 9.90 10.59
CA PHE A 166 3.03 9.23 11.88
C PHE A 166 4.48 8.82 12.11
N ARG A 167 4.88 8.77 13.37
CA ARG A 167 6.14 8.19 13.79
C ARG A 167 5.86 7.05 14.74
N GLN A 168 6.26 5.84 14.35
CA GLN A 168 6.31 4.67 15.22
C GLN A 168 7.72 4.54 15.80
N SER A 169 7.84 4.16 17.06
CA SER A 169 9.11 3.94 17.75
C SER A 169 8.94 2.79 18.74
N ASP A 170 9.95 1.94 18.84
CA ASP A 170 10.00 0.87 19.85
C ASP A 170 10.66 1.37 21.15
N ALA A 171 10.92 0.47 22.10
CA ALA A 171 11.67 0.80 23.32
C ALA A 171 13.18 1.02 23.08
N SER A 172 13.67 0.75 21.87
CA SER A 172 15.05 0.94 21.46
C SER A 172 15.23 2.33 20.81
N THR A 173 16.28 2.48 19.97
CA THR A 173 16.49 3.68 19.17
C THR A 173 15.82 3.60 17.79
N ASN A 174 15.16 2.49 17.46
CA ASN A 174 14.56 2.28 16.15
C ASN A 174 13.26 3.06 16.02
N PHE A 175 13.02 3.57 14.82
CA PHE A 175 11.79 4.28 14.51
C PHE A 175 11.40 4.09 13.05
N ALA A 176 10.13 4.32 12.78
CA ALA A 176 9.62 4.45 11.44
C ALA A 176 8.81 5.73 11.27
N ASN A 177 8.96 6.36 10.11
CA ASN A 177 8.08 7.43 9.67
C ASN A 177 7.11 6.87 8.63
N ILE A 178 5.81 7.06 8.82
CA ILE A 178 4.75 6.67 7.88
C ILE A 178 4.10 7.94 7.33
N ALA A 179 3.79 7.97 6.04
CA ALA A 179 3.12 9.11 5.40
C ALA A 179 2.08 8.67 4.36
N GLY A 180 0.92 9.32 4.37
CA GLY A 180 -0.12 9.22 3.34
C GLY A 180 -0.25 10.55 2.59
N PHE A 181 0.25 10.61 1.36
CA PHE A 181 0.24 11.84 0.56
C PHE A 181 -1.16 12.06 -0.03
N GLY A 182 -1.82 13.15 0.37
CA GLY A 182 -3.20 13.44 -0.04
C GLY A 182 -4.25 12.53 0.55
N ALA A 183 -3.91 11.71 1.56
CA ALA A 183 -4.88 10.92 2.30
C ALA A 183 -5.82 11.86 3.07
N ASP A 184 -7.13 11.63 2.98
CA ASP A 184 -8.16 12.47 3.60
C ASP A 184 -8.58 11.94 4.98
N ARG A 185 -8.35 10.64 5.22
CA ARG A 185 -8.67 10.00 6.49
C ARG A 185 -7.63 9.00 6.96
N PHE A 186 -7.63 8.73 8.25
CA PHE A 186 -6.77 7.72 8.87
C PHE A 186 -7.43 7.03 10.07
N ALA A 187 -6.85 5.90 10.47
CA ALA A 187 -7.08 5.28 11.77
C ALA A 187 -5.78 4.67 12.29
N VAL A 188 -5.52 4.84 13.59
CA VAL A 188 -4.40 4.22 14.29
C VAL A 188 -4.93 3.50 15.53
N ASN A 189 -4.57 2.23 15.66
CA ASN A 189 -4.95 1.34 16.76
C ASN A 189 -4.01 0.11 16.77
N THR A 190 -4.31 -0.89 17.59
CA THR A 190 -3.60 -2.16 17.55
C THR A 190 -3.74 -2.83 16.18
N SER A 191 -2.72 -3.57 15.74
CA SER A 191 -2.72 -4.31 14.47
C SER A 191 -3.99 -5.15 14.30
N THR A 192 -4.39 -5.86 15.35
CA THR A 192 -5.62 -6.66 15.31
C THR A 192 -6.88 -5.82 15.12
N ASN A 193 -7.00 -4.68 15.81
CA ASN A 193 -8.15 -3.79 15.65
C ASN A 193 -8.18 -3.15 14.25
N ILE A 194 -7.03 -2.70 13.74
CA ILE A 194 -6.91 -2.19 12.37
C ILE A 194 -7.18 -3.29 11.34
N ARG A 195 -6.74 -4.51 11.53
CA ARG A 195 -7.03 -5.63 10.63
C ARG A 195 -8.52 -5.96 10.59
N ASN A 196 -9.20 -5.93 11.73
CA ASN A 196 -10.64 -6.16 11.83
C ASN A 196 -11.49 -5.08 11.15
N LEU A 197 -10.89 -3.94 10.78
CA LEU A 197 -11.52 -2.92 9.95
C LEU A 197 -11.74 -3.39 8.50
N PHE A 198 -10.94 -4.35 8.05
CA PHE A 198 -10.89 -4.82 6.67
C PHE A 198 -11.43 -6.25 6.55
N PRO A 199 -11.87 -6.66 5.35
CA PRO A 199 -12.31 -8.04 5.16
C PRO A 199 -11.17 -9.02 5.43
N THR A 200 -11.48 -10.09 6.17
CA THR A 200 -10.54 -11.17 6.49
C THR A 200 -10.48 -12.26 5.42
N SER A 201 -11.27 -12.14 4.36
CA SER A 201 -11.24 -13.00 3.18
C SER A 201 -11.55 -12.19 1.92
N SER A 202 -11.12 -12.69 0.76
CA SER A 202 -11.41 -12.08 -0.55
C SER A 202 -12.91 -12.02 -0.88
N PHE A 203 -13.74 -12.82 -0.20
CA PHE A 203 -15.16 -12.99 -0.49
C PHE A 203 -16.09 -12.22 0.46
N ASN A 204 -15.62 -11.85 1.65
CA ASN A 204 -16.44 -11.10 2.60
C ASN A 204 -16.28 -9.59 2.36
N ALA A 205 -17.39 -8.87 2.38
CA ALA A 205 -17.39 -7.42 2.44
C ALA A 205 -17.02 -6.98 3.87
N GLY A 206 -15.96 -6.18 4.03
CA GLY A 206 -15.77 -5.44 5.28
C GLY A 206 -16.93 -4.44 5.47
N THR A 207 -17.35 -4.20 6.71
CA THR A 207 -18.47 -3.29 7.03
C THR A 207 -18.06 -1.83 7.12
N ILE A 208 -16.77 -1.53 7.00
CA ILE A 208 -16.31 -0.15 7.15
C ILE A 208 -16.71 0.71 5.99
N LEU A 209 -17.35 1.81 6.37
CA LEU A 209 -17.68 2.85 5.44
C LEU A 209 -16.54 3.85 5.28
N ASN A 210 -15.97 4.36 6.37
CA ASN A 210 -14.87 5.32 6.31
C ASN A 210 -14.01 5.20 7.56
N LEU A 211 -12.73 5.53 7.44
CA LEU A 211 -11.87 5.75 8.60
C LEU A 211 -12.34 7.00 9.37
N ASN A 212 -12.05 7.02 10.68
CA ASN A 212 -12.67 7.95 11.63
C ASN A 212 -11.74 9.07 12.11
N ASN A 213 -10.52 9.18 11.59
CA ASN A 213 -9.52 10.20 11.94
C ASN A 213 -9.12 10.17 13.42
N THR A 214 -8.91 8.96 13.94
CA THR A 214 -8.56 8.80 15.36
C THR A 214 -7.28 7.99 15.55
N VAL A 215 -6.57 8.35 16.62
CA VAL A 215 -5.59 7.50 17.28
C VAL A 215 -6.26 6.97 18.54
N THR A 216 -6.70 5.72 18.50
CA THR A 216 -7.44 5.10 19.63
C THR A 216 -6.53 4.33 20.58
N ASN A 217 -5.41 3.84 20.07
CA ASN A 217 -4.32 3.32 20.86
C ASN A 217 -3.00 3.85 20.27
N ALA A 218 -2.14 4.40 21.13
CA ALA A 218 -0.85 4.97 20.76
C ALA A 218 0.35 4.16 21.28
N GLY A 219 0.10 2.97 21.84
CA GLY A 219 1.09 2.07 22.42
C GLY A 219 1.34 2.28 23.93
N PRO A 220 2.17 1.43 24.56
CA PRO A 220 2.92 0.32 23.96
C PRO A 220 2.00 -0.85 23.53
N ALA A 221 2.08 -1.27 22.27
CA ALA A 221 1.31 -2.39 21.71
C ALA A 221 1.80 -2.74 20.30
N ASP A 222 1.19 -3.75 19.68
CA ASP A 222 1.31 -4.06 18.26
C ASP A 222 0.44 -3.08 17.50
N LEU A 223 1.01 -2.11 16.78
CA LEU A 223 0.29 -0.96 16.23
C LEU A 223 0.33 -0.94 14.70
N ALA A 224 -0.80 -0.57 14.10
CA ALA A 224 -0.90 -0.37 12.67
C ALA A 224 -1.54 0.98 12.32
N VAL A 225 -1.28 1.44 11.11
CA VAL A 225 -1.87 2.63 10.50
C VAL A 225 -2.71 2.22 9.31
N ALA A 226 -3.94 2.71 9.26
CA ALA A 226 -4.76 2.70 8.06
C ALA A 226 -4.87 4.11 7.49
N LEU A 227 -4.65 4.26 6.19
CA LEU A 227 -4.81 5.48 5.42
C LEU A 227 -5.98 5.32 4.45
N GLN A 228 -6.70 6.40 4.16
CA GLN A 228 -7.77 6.42 3.17
C GLN A 228 -7.64 7.63 2.23
N TRP A 229 -8.03 7.41 0.97
CA TRP A 229 -8.22 8.44 -0.05
C TRP A 229 -9.62 8.31 -0.64
N THR A 230 -10.30 9.43 -0.86
CA THR A 230 -11.59 9.47 -1.53
C THR A 230 -11.53 10.41 -2.73
N PHE A 231 -11.89 9.93 -3.92
CA PHE A 231 -11.90 10.72 -5.15
C PHE A 231 -12.89 10.14 -6.17
N THR A 232 -13.28 10.94 -7.16
CA THR A 232 -14.15 10.51 -8.27
C THR A 232 -13.40 10.64 -9.58
N LEU A 233 -13.47 9.62 -10.42
CA LEU A 233 -12.89 9.62 -11.76
C LEU A 233 -13.98 9.55 -12.82
N ASN A 234 -13.91 10.44 -13.80
CA ASN A 234 -14.71 10.36 -15.03
C ASN A 234 -14.26 9.18 -15.91
N PRO A 235 -15.05 8.78 -16.92
CA PRO A 235 -14.67 7.73 -17.86
C PRO A 235 -13.28 7.98 -18.48
N GLY A 236 -12.38 7.02 -18.34
CA GLY A 236 -11.00 7.10 -18.86
C GLY A 236 -10.06 8.00 -18.06
N GLU A 237 -10.52 8.68 -17.02
CA GLU A 237 -9.67 9.50 -16.15
C GLU A 237 -8.77 8.62 -15.28
N SER A 238 -7.57 9.13 -15.01
CA SER A 238 -6.60 8.50 -14.13
C SER A 238 -6.24 9.39 -12.94
N PHE A 239 -5.98 8.78 -11.79
CA PHE A 239 -5.48 9.46 -10.62
C PHE A 239 -4.40 8.64 -9.93
N SER A 240 -3.36 9.33 -9.47
CA SER A 240 -2.23 8.72 -8.76
C SER A 240 -2.20 9.22 -7.32
N LEU A 241 -2.02 8.28 -6.40
CA LEU A 241 -1.84 8.53 -4.97
C LEU A 241 -0.60 7.81 -4.48
N ALA A 242 -0.10 8.21 -3.30
CA ALA A 242 1.09 7.61 -2.75
C ALA A 242 1.02 7.46 -1.22
N SER A 243 1.66 6.41 -0.72
CA SER A 243 2.01 6.24 0.69
C SER A 243 3.48 5.88 0.81
N SER A 244 4.07 6.12 1.96
CA SER A 244 5.44 5.69 2.24
C SER A 244 5.62 5.32 3.68
N PHE A 245 6.63 4.49 3.93
CA PHE A 245 7.20 4.34 5.25
C PHE A 245 8.73 4.27 5.17
N ALA A 246 9.40 4.69 6.22
CA ALA A 246 10.85 4.76 6.30
C ALA A 246 11.34 4.28 7.66
N ILE A 247 12.21 3.28 7.70
CA ILE A 247 12.86 2.76 8.91
C ILE A 247 14.17 3.48 9.13
N ASN A 248 14.40 4.02 10.34
CA ASN A 248 15.64 4.67 10.76
C ASN A 248 16.13 5.76 9.78
N ALA A 249 15.19 6.34 9.04
CA ALA A 249 15.41 7.30 7.98
C ALA A 249 14.38 8.42 8.06
N PRO A 250 14.69 9.62 7.56
CA PRO A 250 13.70 10.69 7.47
C PRO A 250 12.53 10.25 6.57
N ALA A 251 11.35 10.82 6.83
CA ALA A 251 10.18 10.63 5.99
C ALA A 251 10.50 10.99 4.53
N ILE A 252 9.94 10.22 3.59
CA ILE A 252 10.08 10.51 2.16
C ILE A 252 9.30 11.82 1.88
N PRO A 253 9.90 12.82 1.22
CA PRO A 253 9.15 13.99 0.78
C PRO A 253 8.04 13.59 -0.19
N ALA A 254 6.95 14.35 -0.23
CA ALA A 254 5.90 14.12 -1.23
C ALA A 254 6.51 14.10 -2.65
N PRO A 255 6.15 13.15 -3.53
CA PRO A 255 6.75 13.02 -4.86
C PRO A 255 6.74 14.34 -5.68
N GLY A 256 5.68 15.14 -5.53
CA GLY A 256 5.58 16.45 -6.17
C GLY A 256 6.54 17.52 -5.62
N ALA A 257 6.95 17.43 -4.35
CA ALA A 257 7.88 18.39 -3.76
C ALA A 257 9.28 18.29 -4.37
N ALA A 258 9.73 17.07 -4.68
CA ALA A 258 10.99 16.85 -5.39
C ALA A 258 10.95 17.42 -6.81
N GLY A 259 9.84 17.19 -7.54
CA GLY A 259 9.63 17.77 -8.86
C GLY A 259 9.65 19.30 -8.87
N LEU A 260 8.99 19.94 -7.90
CA LEU A 260 8.97 21.40 -7.75
C LEU A 260 10.35 21.96 -7.38
N LEU A 261 11.13 21.27 -6.54
CA LEU A 261 12.47 21.70 -6.19
C LEU A 261 13.41 21.66 -7.40
N LEU A 262 13.32 20.62 -8.24
CA LEU A 262 14.09 20.50 -9.47
C LEU A 262 13.70 21.57 -10.50
N ALA A 263 12.39 21.79 -10.70
CA ALA A 263 11.89 22.83 -11.60
C ALA A 263 12.29 24.24 -11.11
N GLY A 264 12.16 24.50 -9.81
CA GLY A 264 12.59 25.75 -9.18
C GLY A 264 14.10 25.98 -9.28
N GLY A 265 14.91 24.94 -9.06
CA GLY A 265 16.36 24.97 -9.22
C GLY A 265 16.78 25.25 -10.66
N ALA A 266 16.14 24.62 -11.64
CA ALA A 266 16.39 24.87 -13.07
C ALA A 266 16.04 26.31 -13.47
N LEU A 267 14.91 26.84 -12.99
CA LEU A 267 14.52 28.23 -13.23
C LEU A 267 15.47 29.23 -12.56
N ALA A 268 15.87 28.98 -11.32
CA ALA A 268 16.83 29.82 -10.59
C ALA A 268 18.22 29.81 -11.25
N ALA A 269 18.69 28.65 -11.70
CA ALA A 269 19.94 28.52 -12.45
C ALA A 269 19.88 29.26 -13.80
N ARG A 270 18.73 29.24 -14.49
CA ARG A 270 18.51 30.02 -15.72
C ARG A 270 18.54 31.53 -15.46
N ARG A 271 18.02 32.01 -14.32
CA ARG A 271 18.04 33.43 -13.96
C ARG A 271 19.44 33.97 -13.65
N ARG A 272 20.35 33.13 -13.13
CA ARG A 272 21.75 33.53 -12.85
C ARG A 272 22.64 33.63 -14.10
N ARG A 273 22.15 33.23 -15.28
CA ARG A 273 22.87 33.30 -16.56
C ARG A 273 22.44 34.47 -17.45
N ARG A 274 21.65 35.40 -16.93
CA ARG A 274 21.32 36.68 -17.56
C ARG A 274 21.87 37.79 -16.69
#